data_AF-A0A1I0NW67-F1
#
_entry.id   AF-A0A1I0NW67-F1
#
_cell.length_a   1.000
_cell.length_b   1.000
_cell.length_c   1.000
_cell.angle_alpha   90.00
_cell.angle_beta   90.00
_cell.angle_gamma   90.00
#
_symmetry.space_group_name_H-M   'P 1'
#
loop_
_entity.id
_entity.type
_entity.pdbx_description
1 polymer ?
#
loop_
_entity_poly.entity_id
_entity_poly.type
_entity_poly.pdbx_seq_one_letter_code
_entity_poly.pdbx_strand_id
1 'polypeptide(L)'
;MRNIACTFNVDGVPTKINLRKLPRQRRFQAIIDRNITEYIISDETNEIEYYEGPVLNEYLFSRIATLIKQYFPNVRAIMKIGEDNYEDYDDF
;
A
#
# COMPACT_ATOMS: atom_id res chain seq x y z
N MET A 1 8.60 -6.15 10.55
CA MET A 1 7.50 -5.85 9.61
C MET A 1 6.29 -5.43 10.42
N ARG A 2 5.61 -4.35 10.05
CA ARG A 2 4.35 -3.94 10.68
C ARG A 2 3.20 -4.42 9.80
N ASN A 3 2.29 -5.18 10.40
CA ASN A 3 1.08 -5.67 9.77
C ASN A 3 -0.10 -5.08 10.52
N ILE A 4 -1.14 -4.71 9.77
CA ILE A 4 -2.40 -4.21 10.31
C ILE A 4 -3.47 -5.17 9.83
N ALA A 5 -4.18 -5.77 10.76
CA ALA A 5 -5.39 -6.52 10.47
C ALA A 5 -6.58 -5.66 10.89
N CYS A 6 -7.50 -5.40 9.96
CA CYS A 6 -8.69 -4.62 10.21
C CYS A 6 -9.89 -5.26 9.53
N THR A 7 -11.09 -4.92 9.99
CA THR A 7 -12.34 -5.34 9.36
C THR A 7 -13.14 -4.10 9.03
N PHE A 8 -13.54 -3.97 7.76
CA PHE A 8 -14.42 -2.91 7.31
C PHE A 8 -15.80 -3.48 6.99
N ASN A 9 -16.83 -2.67 7.18
CA ASN A 9 -18.15 -2.99 6.66
C ASN A 9 -18.26 -2.41 5.24
N VAL A 10 -18.34 -3.27 4.24
CA VAL A 10 -18.49 -2.91 2.83
C VAL A 10 -19.85 -3.43 2.38
N ASP A 11 -20.79 -2.53 2.11
CA ASP A 11 -22.15 -2.88 1.67
C ASP A 11 -22.88 -3.87 2.58
N GLY A 12 -22.69 -3.77 3.89
CA GLY A 12 -23.28 -4.67 4.90
C GLY A 12 -22.48 -5.95 5.12
N VAL A 13 -21.42 -6.19 4.35
CA VAL A 13 -20.56 -7.38 4.46
C VAL A 13 -19.28 -7.05 5.25
N PRO A 14 -19.02 -7.74 6.38
CA PRO A 14 -17.78 -7.58 7.11
C PRO A 14 -16.59 -8.16 6.31
N THR A 15 -15.77 -7.27 5.78
CA THR A 15 -14.63 -7.59 4.93
C THR A 15 -13.34 -7.45 5.73
N LYS A 16 -12.61 -8.56 5.88
CA LYS A 16 -11.31 -8.57 6.58
C LYS A 16 -10.19 -8.17 5.63
N ILE A 17 -9.35 -7.26 6.08
CA ILE A 17 -8.20 -6.77 5.32
C ILE A 17 -6.95 -6.92 6.17
N ASN A 18 -5.93 -7.55 5.58
CA ASN A 18 -4.58 -7.55 6.13
C ASN A 18 -3.71 -6.62 5.29
N LEU A 19 -3.31 -5.49 5.87
CA LEU A 19 -2.41 -4.52 5.28
C LEU A 19 -1.00 -4.76 5.81
N ARG A 20 -0.02 -4.94 4.92
CA ARG A 20 1.39 -5.08 5.30
C ARG A 20 2.31 -4.27 4.42
N LYS A 21 3.36 -3.70 5.01
CA LYS A 21 4.48 -3.14 4.25
C LYS A 21 5.47 -4.25 3.91
N LEU A 22 5.80 -4.40 2.63
CA LEU A 22 6.81 -5.36 2.22
C LEU A 22 8.21 -4.93 2.73
N PRO A 23 9.00 -5.87 3.26
CA PRO A 23 10.34 -5.55 3.75
C PRO A 23 11.24 -5.22 2.56
N ARG A 24 12.09 -4.19 2.73
CA ARG A 24 13.05 -3.70 1.71
C ARG A 24 12.43 -3.18 0.41
N GLN A 25 11.11 -3.26 0.28
CA GLN A 25 10.38 -2.68 -0.83
C GLN A 25 9.60 -1.48 -0.30
N ARG A 26 9.40 -0.49 -1.15
CA ARG A 26 8.55 0.66 -0.83
C ARG A 26 7.07 0.37 -1.17
N ARG A 27 6.68 -0.90 -1.20
CA ARG A 27 5.35 -1.42 -1.56
C ARG A 27 4.53 -1.79 -0.33
N PHE A 28 3.22 -1.60 -0.44
CA PHE A 28 2.21 -2.02 0.53
C PHE A 28 1.30 -3.05 -0.11
N GLN A 29 0.90 -4.06 0.65
CA GLN A 29 -0.02 -5.08 0.19
C GLN A 29 -1.28 -5.07 1.06
N ALA A 30 -2.44 -4.94 0.42
CA ALA A 30 -3.72 -5.24 1.01
C ALA A 30 -4.15 -6.64 0.59
N ILE A 31 -4.44 -7.50 1.57
CA ILE A 31 -4.85 -8.87 1.36
C ILE A 31 -6.31 -9.02 1.79
N ILE A 32 -7.17 -9.41 0.85
CA ILE A 32 -8.61 -9.64 1.05
C ILE A 32 -8.96 -10.98 0.41
N ASP A 33 -9.46 -11.93 1.19
CA ASP A 33 -9.86 -13.25 0.71
C ASP A 33 -8.83 -13.93 -0.23
N ARG A 34 -7.55 -13.85 0.16
CA ARG A 34 -6.37 -14.34 -0.58
C ARG A 34 -5.98 -13.56 -1.84
N ASN A 35 -6.79 -12.60 -2.26
CA ASN A 35 -6.39 -11.65 -3.29
C ASN A 35 -5.43 -10.62 -2.69
N ILE A 36 -4.41 -10.26 -3.45
CA ILE A 36 -3.37 -9.30 -3.04
C ILE A 36 -3.43 -8.13 -4.00
N THR A 37 -3.66 -6.94 -3.46
CA THR A 37 -3.59 -5.67 -4.18
C THR A 37 -2.40 -4.89 -3.64
N GLU A 38 -1.53 -4.42 -4.53
CA GLU A 38 -0.34 -3.67 -4.20
C GLU A 38 -0.54 -2.17 -4.39
N TYR A 39 0.05 -1.41 -3.48
CA TYR A 39 0.04 0.06 -3.48
C TYR A 39 1.44 0.61 -3.27
N ILE A 40 1.67 1.80 -3.81
CA ILE A 40 2.89 2.58 -3.65
C ILE A 40 2.54 3.98 -3.14
N ILE A 41 3.54 4.70 -2.62
CA ILE A 41 3.42 6.16 -2.43
C ILE A 41 4.06 6.79 -3.66
N SER A 42 3.32 7.61 -4.38
CA SER A 42 3.78 8.38 -5.54
C SER A 42 4.82 9.41 -5.10
N ASP A 43 5.89 9.55 -5.86
CA ASP A 43 6.95 10.54 -5.59
C ASP A 43 6.59 11.95 -6.05
N GLU A 44 5.78 12.06 -7.10
CA GLU A 44 5.27 13.34 -7.60
C GLU A 44 4.24 13.96 -6.64
N THR A 45 3.31 13.15 -6.13
CA THR A 45 2.16 13.63 -5.37
C THR A 45 2.23 13.32 -3.88
N ASN A 46 3.11 12.41 -3.45
CA ASN A 46 3.13 11.84 -2.11
C ASN A 46 1.79 11.19 -1.68
N GLU A 47 0.96 10.84 -2.67
CA GLU A 47 -0.31 10.14 -2.49
C GLU A 47 -0.16 8.64 -2.67
N ILE A 48 -1.12 7.88 -2.13
CA ILE A 48 -1.16 6.43 -2.31
C ILE A 48 -1.71 6.13 -3.71
N GLU A 49 -0.99 5.33 -4.48
CA GLU A 49 -1.39 4.89 -5.80
C GLU A 49 -1.50 3.38 -5.88
N TYR A 50 -2.46 2.91 -6.66
CA TYR A 50 -2.56 1.50 -7.06
C TYR A 50 -1.35 1.13 -7.94
N TYR A 51 -0.82 -0.07 -7.71
CA TYR A 51 0.31 -0.62 -8.45
C TYR A 51 -0.06 -1.90 -9.21
N GLU A 52 -0.53 -2.93 -8.50
CA GLU A 52 -0.78 -4.25 -9.09
C GLU A 52 -1.92 -5.01 -8.37
N GLY A 53 -2.53 -5.98 -9.05
CA GLY A 53 -3.53 -6.88 -8.49
C GLY A 53 -4.98 -6.53 -8.86
N PRO A 54 -5.97 -7.08 -8.16
CA PRO A 54 -7.36 -6.71 -8.39
C PRO A 54 -7.63 -5.30 -7.85
N VAL A 55 -8.24 -4.46 -8.68
CA VAL A 55 -8.63 -3.11 -8.30
C VAL A 55 -9.73 -3.18 -7.26
N LEU A 56 -9.48 -2.58 -6.10
CA LEU A 56 -10.48 -2.46 -5.04
C LEU A 56 -11.42 -1.30 -5.32
N ASN A 57 -12.63 -1.36 -4.76
CA ASN A 57 -13.56 -0.25 -4.82
C ASN A 57 -12.99 1.01 -4.13
N GLU A 58 -13.54 2.17 -4.48
CA GLU A 58 -13.06 3.47 -4.01
C GLU A 58 -13.12 3.61 -2.48
N TYR A 59 -14.16 3.07 -1.85
CA TYR A 59 -14.28 3.07 -0.39
C TYR A 59 -13.11 2.35 0.27
N LEU A 60 -12.82 1.11 -0.15
CA LEU A 60 -11.72 0.32 0.38
C LEU A 60 -10.37 0.98 0.11
N PHE A 61 -10.17 1.49 -1.11
CA PHE A 61 -8.96 2.23 -1.46
C PHE A 61 -8.73 3.43 -0.51
N SER A 62 -9.74 4.28 -0.32
CA SER A 62 -9.62 5.47 0.54
C SER A 62 -9.29 5.10 2.00
N ARG A 63 -9.90 4.03 2.51
CA ARG A 63 -9.62 3.51 3.86
C ARG A 63 -8.20 2.97 3.98
N ILE A 64 -7.76 2.18 3.00
CA ILE A 64 -6.40 1.63 2.97
C ILE A 64 -5.37 2.76 2.87
N ALA A 65 -5.58 3.73 1.98
CA ALA A 65 -4.68 4.87 1.82
C ALA A 65 -4.52 5.66 3.13
N THR A 66 -5.63 5.90 3.83
CA THR A 66 -5.62 6.56 5.15
C THR A 66 -4.82 5.75 6.18
N LEU A 67 -5.05 4.44 6.25
CA LEU A 67 -4.31 3.56 7.16
C LEU A 67 -2.81 3.52 6.82
N ILE A 68 -2.44 3.50 5.54
CA ILE A 68 -1.04 3.52 5.14
C ILE A 68 -0.37 4.80 5.66
N LYS A 69 -0.98 5.97 5.39
CA LYS A 69 -0.44 7.27 5.83
C LYS A 69 -0.31 7.37 7.36
N GLN A 70 -1.30 6.87 8.11
CA GLN A 70 -1.31 6.94 9.57
C GLN A 70 -0.25 6.04 10.23
N TYR A 71 -0.11 4.79 9.77
CA TYR A 71 0.70 3.79 10.45
C TYR A 71 2.11 3.64 9.88
N PHE A 72 2.35 4.17 8.69
CA PHE A 72 3.64 4.14 8.00
C PHE A 72 4.13 5.56 7.60
N PRO A 73 4.19 6.52 8.55
CA PRO A 73 4.47 7.93 8.24
C PRO A 73 5.86 8.18 7.65
N ASN A 74 6.81 7.26 7.86
CA ASN A 74 8.22 7.44 7.47
C ASN A 74 8.59 6.68 6.19
N VAL A 75 7.61 6.29 5.35
CA VAL A 75 7.91 5.59 4.08
C VAL A 75 8.09 6.61 2.97
N ARG A 76 9.30 6.65 2.40
CA ARG A 76 9.61 7.48 1.23
C ARG A 76 8.84 6.96 0.00
N ALA A 77 8.44 7.90 -0.85
CA ALA A 77 7.75 7.62 -2.10
C ALA A 77 8.58 6.81 -3.12
N ILE A 78 7.94 6.27 -4.14
CA ILE A 78 8.52 5.51 -5.24
C ILE A 78 8.26 6.27 -6.55
N MET A 79 9.32 6.49 -7.34
CA MET A 79 9.22 6.77 -8.77
C MET A 79 8.49 5.62 -9.45
N LYS A 80 7.38 5.89 -10.14
CA LYS A 80 6.72 4.90 -11.02
C LYS A 80 7.76 4.39 -12.01
N ILE A 81 8.15 3.12 -11.91
CA ILE A 81 9.25 2.57 -12.72
C ILE A 81 8.84 2.50 -14.19
N GLY A 82 9.26 3.54 -14.93
CA GLY A 82 9.91 3.47 -16.24
C GLY A 82 11.38 3.93 -16.19
N GLU A 83 11.88 4.37 -15.04
CA GLU A 83 13.29 4.71 -14.80
C GLU A 83 13.77 3.96 -13.55
N ASP A 84 14.27 2.75 -13.77
CA ASP A 84 15.06 2.02 -12.78
C ASP A 84 16.35 2.81 -12.50
N ASN A 85 16.46 3.41 -11.31
CA ASN A 85 17.76 3.68 -10.70
C ASN A 85 17.83 2.95 -9.36
N TYR A 86 18.32 1.71 -9.43
CA TYR A 86 18.74 0.87 -8.30
C TYR A 86 20.05 1.38 -7.66
N GLU A 87 20.33 2.69 -7.66
CA GLU A 87 21.66 3.21 -7.28
C GLU A 87 21.76 3.85 -5.88
N ASP A 88 20.70 3.94 -5.08
CA ASP A 88 20.77 4.61 -3.76
C ASP A 88 20.89 3.64 -2.56
N TYR A 89 21.54 2.48 -2.73
CA TYR A 89 21.75 1.51 -1.65
C TYR A 89 23.19 1.40 -1.12
N ASP A 90 24.01 2.41 -1.38
CA ASP A 90 25.22 2.64 -0.60
C ASP A 90 25.08 3.98 0.13
N ASP A 91 24.54 3.95 1.36
CA ASP A 91 25.09 4.69 2.52
C ASP A 91 24.07 4.90 3.68
N PHE A 92 24.51 4.42 4.85
CA PHE A 92 24.03 4.64 6.25
C PHE A 92 22.78 3.93 6.79
#